data_AF-A0AAU4BMA0-F1
#
_entry.id   AF-A0AAU4BMA0-F1
#
_cell.length_a   1.000
_cell.length_b   1.000
_cell.length_c   1.000
_cell.angle_alpha   90.00
_cell.angle_beta   90.00
_cell.angle_gamma   90.00
#
_symmetry.space_group_name_H-M   'P 1'
#
loop_
_entity.id
_entity.type
_entity.pdbx_description
1 polymer ?
#
loop_
_entity_poly.entity_id
_entity_poly.type
_entity_poly.pdbx_seq_one_letter_code
_entity_poly.pdbx_strand_id
1 'polypeptide(L)'
;MGDWLSHWIATRDRAAGTVRGYTGHVRLYLTPYLGKLLLCELSLAHVQAMFTAIARHHEALGKPTSPATLIRTRATLRTAQEWGTRKWTRAASSPARTAPRRIRRT
;
A
#
# COMPACT_ATOMS: atom_id res chain seq x y z
N MET A 1 6.37 4.95 1.67
CA MET A 1 5.15 4.27 1.19
C MET A 1 4.30 5.19 0.32
N GLY A 2 4.16 6.47 0.67
CA GLY A 2 3.37 7.45 -0.09
C GLY A 2 3.77 7.54 -1.56
N ASP A 3 5.04 7.78 -1.87
CA ASP A 3 5.52 7.86 -3.25
C ASP A 3 5.28 6.57 -4.04
N TRP A 4 5.40 5.43 -3.35
CA TRP A 4 5.13 4.14 -3.94
C TRP A 4 3.64 3.94 -4.26
N LEU A 5 2.72 4.38 -3.40
CA LEU A 5 1.28 4.37 -3.67
C LEU A 5 0.92 5.30 -4.85
N SER A 6 1.54 6.48 -4.91
CA SER A 6 1.37 7.42 -6.02
C SER A 6 1.85 6.82 -7.34
N HIS A 7 3.03 6.19 -7.35
CA HIS A 7 3.56 5.50 -8.51
C HIS A 7 2.67 4.31 -8.91
N TRP A 8 2.18 3.53 -7.94
CA TRP A 8 1.27 2.41 -8.19
C TRP A 8 -0.02 2.86 -8.91
N ILE A 9 -0.62 3.98 -8.48
CA ILE A 9 -1.77 4.60 -9.15
C ILE A 9 -1.41 5.02 -10.57
N ALA A 10 -0.30 5.74 -10.74
CA ALA A 10 0.12 6.28 -12.03
C ALA A 10 0.38 5.20 -13.08
N THR A 11 0.74 3.98 -12.66
CA THR A 11 0.96 2.85 -13.57
C THR A 11 -0.26 1.91 -13.68
N ARG A 12 -1.45 2.30 -13.21
CA ARG A 12 -2.65 1.46 -13.34
C ARG A 12 -3.23 1.56 -14.74
N ASP A 13 -3.30 0.41 -15.40
CA ASP A 13 -4.10 0.24 -16.62
C ASP A 13 -5.45 -0.42 -16.24
N ARG A 14 -6.44 0.41 -15.89
CA ARG A 14 -7.80 0.03 -15.47
C ARG A 14 -8.80 1.12 -15.87
N ALA A 15 -10.09 0.79 -15.84
CA ALA A 15 -11.16 1.76 -16.09
C ALA A 15 -11.03 3.00 -15.19
N ALA A 16 -11.30 4.18 -15.76
CA ALA A 16 -11.10 5.47 -15.09
C ALA A 16 -11.84 5.58 -13.74
N GLY A 17 -13.06 5.02 -13.64
CA GLY A 17 -13.82 4.98 -12.40
C GLY A 17 -13.13 4.17 -11.30
N THR A 18 -12.49 3.05 -11.66
CA THR A 18 -11.72 2.22 -10.75
C THR A 18 -10.47 2.94 -10.25
N VAL A 19 -9.72 3.57 -11.17
CA VAL A 19 -8.53 4.36 -10.80
C VAL A 19 -8.92 5.52 -9.90
N ARG A 20 -10.01 6.23 -10.20
CA ARG A 20 -10.55 7.31 -9.35
C ARG A 20 -10.90 6.81 -7.95
N GLY A 21 -11.53 5.64 -7.84
CA GLY A 21 -11.83 4.99 -6.55
C GLY A 21 -10.55 4.70 -5.75
N TYR A 22 -9.55 4.09 -6.38
CA TYR A 22 -8.25 3.83 -5.74
C TYR A 22 -7.56 5.11 -5.29
N THR A 23 -7.53 6.15 -6.13
CA THR A 23 -6.96 7.46 -5.77
C THR A 23 -7.67 8.06 -4.57
N GLY A 24 -9.00 7.95 -4.50
CA GLY A 24 -9.79 8.38 -3.34
C GLY A 24 -9.37 7.67 -2.06
N HIS A 25 -9.30 6.33 -2.09
CA HIS A 25 -8.87 5.55 -0.92
C HIS A 25 -7.43 5.82 -0.49
N VAL A 26 -6.51 5.96 -1.45
CA VAL A 26 -5.11 6.29 -1.18
C VAL A 26 -5.02 7.65 -0.50
N ARG A 27 -5.63 8.68 -1.08
CA ARG A 27 -5.56 10.05 -0.55
C ARG A 27 -6.22 10.19 0.82
N LEU A 28 -7.39 9.59 1.02
CA LEU A 28 -8.19 9.78 2.24
C LEU A 28 -7.75 8.88 3.40
N TYR A 29 -7.29 7.66 3.11
CA TYR A 29 -7.13 6.63 4.14
C TYR A 29 -5.75 5.98 4.17
N LEU A 30 -5.04 5.84 3.05
CA LEU A 30 -3.73 5.16 3.07
C LEU A 30 -2.59 6.14 3.31
N THR A 31 -2.51 7.23 2.56
CA THR A 31 -1.41 8.21 2.65
C THR A 31 -1.32 8.88 4.04
N PRO A 32 -2.42 9.34 4.67
CA PRO A 32 -2.32 10.02 5.96
C PRO A 32 -1.76 9.15 7.08
N TYR A 33 -2.02 7.84 7.03
CA TYR A 33 -1.69 6.91 8.12
C TYR A 33 -0.46 6.04 7.82
N LEU A 34 -0.30 5.60 6.57
CA LEU A 34 0.75 4.67 6.15
C LEU A 34 1.82 5.33 5.29
N GLY A 35 1.58 6.54 4.75
CA GLY A 35 2.43 7.16 3.74
C GLY A 35 3.88 7.37 4.19
N LYS A 36 4.08 7.65 5.48
CA LYS A 36 5.40 7.88 6.10
C LYS A 36 6.21 6.59 6.34
N LEU A 37 5.55 5.42 6.34
CA LEU A 37 6.24 4.14 6.56
C LEU A 37 7.08 3.75 5.34
N LEU A 38 8.16 3.01 5.54
CA LEU A 38 8.80 2.30 4.45
C LEU A 38 7.94 1.11 4.02
N LEU A 39 8.05 0.69 2.75
CA LEU A 39 7.28 -0.46 2.24
C LEU A 39 7.62 -1.75 3.02
N CYS A 40 8.87 -1.91 3.45
CA CYS A 40 9.34 -3.05 4.24
C CYS A 40 8.90 -3.02 5.71
N GLU A 41 8.48 -1.87 6.23
CA GLU A 41 8.02 -1.72 7.62
C GLU A 41 6.50 -1.95 7.75
N LEU A 42 5.79 -2.04 6.62
CA LEU A 42 4.35 -2.23 6.65
C LEU A 42 3.99 -3.59 7.26
N SER A 43 3.33 -3.55 8.41
CA SER A 43 2.94 -4.72 9.19
C SER A 43 1.43 -4.78 9.36
N LEU A 44 0.92 -5.93 9.82
CA LEU A 44 -0.49 -6.08 10.17
C LEU A 44 -0.91 -5.06 11.25
N ALA A 45 -0.05 -4.80 12.24
CA ALA A 45 -0.33 -3.84 13.31
C ALA A 45 -0.51 -2.41 12.77
N HIS A 46 0.30 -1.99 11.80
CA HIS A 46 0.14 -0.69 11.14
C HIS A 46 -1.21 -0.55 10.42
N VAL A 47 -1.65 -1.61 9.74
CA VAL A 47 -2.94 -1.63 9.03
C VAL A 47 -4.12 -1.64 10.00
N GLN A 48 -4.02 -2.39 11.10
CA GLN A 48 -5.03 -2.38 12.16
C GLN A 48 -5.14 -1.01 12.81
N ALA A 49 -4.00 -0.41 13.18
CA ALA A 49 -3.96 0.93 13.78
C ALA A 49 -4.57 1.99 12.85
N MET A 50 -4.30 1.92 11.54
CA MET A 50 -4.95 2.77 10.55
C MET A 50 -6.48 2.63 10.58
N PHE A 51 -7.01 1.41 10.51
CA PHE A 51 -8.47 1.20 10.52
C PHE A 51 -9.13 1.64 11.83
N THR A 52 -8.47 1.38 12.97
CA THR A 52 -8.92 1.88 14.28
C THR A 52 -8.95 3.41 14.31
N ALA A 53 -7.94 4.08 13.76
CA ALA A 53 -7.88 5.53 13.73
C ALA A 53 -8.95 6.13 12.79
N ILE A 54 -9.21 5.50 11.64
CA ILE A 54 -10.30 5.90 10.73
C ILE A 54 -11.66 5.80 11.44
N ALA A 55 -11.94 4.68 12.10
CA ALA A 55 -13.19 4.48 12.83
C ALA A 55 -13.37 5.55 13.91
N ARG A 56 -12.37 5.74 14.77
CA ARG A 56 -12.39 6.76 15.83
C ARG A 56 -12.58 8.18 15.30
N HIS A 57 -11.91 8.53 14.20
CA HIS A 57 -12.04 9.86 13.59
C HIS A 57 -13.47 10.11 13.09
N HIS A 58 -14.07 9.12 12.44
CA HIS A 58 -15.44 9.21 11.93
C HIS A 58 -16.50 9.19 13.04
N GLU A 59 -16.28 8.41 14.10
CA GLU A 59 -17.10 8.44 15.31
C GLU A 59 -17.08 9.83 15.97
N ALA A 60 -15.90 10.44 16.11
CA ALA A 60 -15.77 11.79 16.66
C ALA A 60 -16.49 12.86 15.81
N LEU A 61 -16.66 12.63 14.51
CA LEU A 61 -17.42 13.49 13.59
C LEU A 61 -18.92 13.18 13.56
N GLY A 62 -19.41 12.22 14.37
CA GLY A 62 -20.81 11.79 14.39
C GLY A 62 -21.26 11.07 13.12
N LYS A 63 -20.32 10.62 12.29
CA LYS A 63 -20.59 9.99 10.98
C LYS A 63 -19.77 8.71 10.83
N PRO A 64 -20.22 7.58 11.39
CA PRO A 64 -19.50 6.32 11.34
C PRO A 64 -19.11 5.94 9.91
N THR A 65 -17.91 5.42 9.73
CA THR A 65 -17.46 4.95 8.41
C THR A 65 -18.28 3.74 7.98
N SER A 66 -18.79 3.76 6.75
CA SER A 66 -19.52 2.58 6.24
C SER A 66 -18.61 1.35 6.14
N PRO A 67 -19.09 0.13 6.47
CA PRO A 67 -18.32 -1.10 6.29
C PRO A 67 -17.81 -1.28 4.86
N ALA A 68 -18.60 -0.87 3.87
CA ALA A 68 -18.23 -0.95 2.46
C ALA A 68 -17.02 -0.07 2.12
N THR A 69 -16.86 1.08 2.76
CA THR A 69 -15.68 1.94 2.61
C THR A 69 -14.42 1.27 3.15
N LEU A 70 -14.52 0.61 4.31
CA LEU A 70 -13.39 -0.11 4.91
C LEU A 70 -12.96 -1.30 4.05
N ILE A 71 -13.93 -2.08 3.55
CA ILE A 71 -13.69 -3.21 2.62
C ILE A 71 -12.98 -2.73 1.36
N ARG A 72 -13.45 -1.65 0.72
CA ARG A 72 -12.83 -1.11 -0.49
C ARG A 72 -11.43 -0.53 -0.23
N THR A 73 -11.23 0.10 0.92
CA THR A 73 -9.90 0.58 1.34
C THR A 73 -8.92 -0.57 1.53
N ARG A 74 -9.34 -1.66 2.20
CA ARG A 74 -8.55 -2.88 2.35
C ARG A 74 -8.24 -3.53 1.00
N ALA A 75 -9.22 -3.63 0.10
CA ALA A 75 -9.03 -4.17 -1.24
C ALA A 75 -8.03 -3.33 -2.06
N THR A 76 -8.09 -1.99 -1.93
CA THR A 76 -7.12 -1.08 -2.55
C THR A 76 -5.71 -1.34 -2.03
N LEU A 77 -5.53 -1.44 -0.71
CA LEU A 77 -4.21 -1.73 -0.12
C LEU A 77 -3.66 -3.09 -0.59
N ARG A 78 -4.50 -4.12 -0.61
CA ARG A 78 -4.11 -5.46 -1.08
C ARG A 78 -3.66 -5.45 -2.53
N THR A 79 -4.43 -4.82 -3.42
CA THR A 79 -4.09 -4.75 -4.86
C THR A 79 -2.81 -3.96 -5.11
N ALA A 80 -2.55 -2.93 -4.29
CA ALA A 80 -1.26 -2.25 -4.27
C ALA A 80 -0.14 -3.22 -3.86
N GLN A 81 -0.26 -3.87 -2.70
CA GLN A 81 0.78 -4.76 -2.16
C GLN A 81 1.13 -5.89 -3.13
N GLU A 82 0.12 -6.55 -3.71
CA GLU A 82 0.32 -7.61 -4.71
C GLU A 82 1.02 -7.11 -5.98
N TRP A 83 0.85 -5.83 -6.34
CA TRP A 83 1.62 -5.25 -7.44
C TRP A 83 3.10 -5.08 -7.08
N GLY A 84 3.39 -4.65 -5.84
CA GLY A 84 4.76 -4.54 -5.33
C GLY A 84 5.50 -5.86 -5.29
N THR A 85 4.85 -6.93 -4.79
CA THR A 85 5.45 -8.27 -4.75
C THR A 85 5.71 -8.82 -6.13
N ARG A 86 4.76 -8.70 -7.08
CA ARG A 86 4.97 -9.11 -8.48
C ARG A 86 6.13 -8.38 -9.16
N LYS A 87 6.31 -7.08 -8.87
CA LYS A 87 7.43 -6.30 -9.41
C LYS A 87 8.76 -6.72 -8.78
N TRP A 88 8.77 -7.01 -7.47
CA TRP A 88 9.97 -7.48 -6.78
C TRP A 88 10.37 -8.90 -7.20
N THR A 89 9.42 -9.83 -7.34
CA THR A 89 9.74 -11.18 -7.84
C THR A 89 10.27 -11.12 -9.27
N ARG A 90 9.65 -10.34 -10.18
CA ARG A 90 10.20 -10.14 -11.53
C ARG A 90 11.61 -9.52 -11.52
N ALA A 91 11.87 -8.58 -10.62
CA ALA A 91 13.20 -7.96 -10.49
C ALA A 91 14.24 -8.89 -9.82
N ALA A 92 13.82 -9.78 -8.93
CA ALA A 92 14.67 -10.76 -8.25
C ALA A 92 14.94 -12.01 -9.11
N SER A 93 14.00 -12.37 -9.98
CA SER A 93 14.14 -13.46 -10.97
C SER A 93 14.90 -13.04 -12.24
N SER A 94 15.29 -11.77 -12.37
CA SER A 94 16.18 -11.32 -13.44
C SER A 94 17.61 -11.78 -13.14
N PRO A 95 18.28 -12.52 -14.03
CA PRO A 95 19.61 -13.10 -13.76
C PRO A 95 20.73 -12.07 -13.57
N ALA A 96 20.45 -10.77 -13.70
CA ALA A 96 21.43 -9.69 -13.54
C ALA A 96 21.64 -9.23 -12.08
N ARG A 97 21.21 -10.00 -11.06
CA ARG A 97 21.46 -9.67 -9.65
C ARG A 97 21.96 -10.86 -8.83
N THR A 98 23.02 -11.51 -9.32
CA THR A 98 23.89 -12.30 -8.46
C THR A 98 24.80 -11.34 -7.69
N ALA A 99 24.56 -11.21 -6.39
CA ALA A 99 25.35 -10.37 -5.48
C ALA A 99 26.85 -10.76 -5.47
N PRO A 100 27.77 -9.84 -5.12
CA PRO A 100 29.20 -10.11 -5.12
C PRO A 100 29.58 -11.16 -4.08
N ARG A 101 30.33 -12.16 -4.54
CA ARG A 101 30.95 -13.21 -3.72
C ARG A 101 31.96 -12.56 -2.77
N ARG A 102 31.61 -12.46 -1.49
CA ARG A 102 32.50 -11.94 -0.43
C ARG A 102 33.59 -12.98 -0.14
N ILE A 103 34.84 -12.50 -0.14
CA ILE A 103 36.12 -13.22 0.03
C ILE A 103 36.19 -13.88 1.41
N ARG A 104 36.73 -15.11 1.50
CA ARG A 104 37.41 -15.60 2.72
C ARG A 104 38.91 -15.44 2.51
N ARG A 105 39.53 -14.58 3.32
CA ARG A 105 40.97 -14.54 3.55
C ARG A 105 41.34 -15.73 4.44
N THR A 106 42.41 -16.43 4.09
CA THR A 106 43.22 -17.26 4.99
C THR A 106 44.62 -16.70 4.93
#